data_AF-A0A960Q905-F1
#
_entry.id   AF-A0A960Q905-F1
#
_cell.length_a   1.000
_cell.length_b   1.000
_cell.length_c   1.000
_cell.angle_alpha   90.00
_cell.angle_beta   90.00
_cell.angle_gamma   90.00
#
_symmetry.space_group_name_H-M   'P 1'
#
loop_
_entity.id
_entity.type
_entity.pdbx_description
1 polymer ?
#
loop_
_entity_poly.entity_id
_entity_poly.type
_entity_poly.pdbx_seq_one_letter_code
_entity_poly.pdbx_strand_id
1 'polypeptide(L)'
;LHNKLEEGHLRALAITATGYSMPFTTTFCSGNSLRAWIRPGRVGVPTRVGPLHLLASSSLPFLFPAVRIHEAYFGDGSMRQTHPLAPSIHLGARRILAIGLRKKNQPQLSALEAKYPPPSLAEVLGTIFNGIFLDGFEADGRHLSLINRVLDQIPDENLSHATMELHTDHTLRKIGLNILTPSEDLGKLALDFLDSPPWTISFLMRGLGHKKAKSADFASYLLFEGSYAKRLIELGYRDGQAQWAQVEPFLFPKEKSRQAVPDPVS
;
A
#
# COMPACT_ATOMS: atom_id res chain seq x y z
N LEU A 1 6.01 6.86 17.59
CA LEU A 1 6.05 5.51 17.00
C LEU A 1 7.02 4.59 17.73
N HIS A 2 8.30 4.94 17.88
CA HIS A 2 9.26 4.11 18.64
C HIS A 2 8.82 3.82 20.07
N ASN A 3 8.37 4.83 20.84
CA ASN A 3 7.84 4.59 22.19
C ASN A 3 6.69 3.57 22.19
N LYS A 4 5.81 3.58 21.17
CA LYS A 4 4.73 2.61 21.04
C LYS A 4 5.20 1.19 20.68
N LEU A 5 6.35 1.08 20.01
CA LEU A 5 7.01 -0.22 19.77
C LEU A 5 7.67 -0.74 21.06
N GLU A 6 8.33 0.14 21.81
CA GLU A 6 8.99 -0.19 23.08
C GLU A 6 7.98 -0.55 24.17
N GLU A 7 6.86 0.16 24.25
CA GLU A 7 5.72 -0.11 25.14
C GLU A 7 4.91 -1.36 24.73
N GLY A 8 5.20 -1.97 23.57
CA GLY A 8 4.50 -3.16 23.08
C GLY A 8 3.10 -2.91 22.52
N HIS A 9 2.65 -1.66 22.41
CA HIS A 9 1.39 -1.29 21.75
C HIS A 9 1.43 -1.50 20.23
N LEU A 10 2.62 -1.42 19.63
CA LEU A 10 2.89 -1.79 18.25
C LEU A 10 3.90 -2.93 18.24
N ARG A 11 3.66 -3.96 17.42
CA ARG A 11 4.62 -5.06 17.25
C ARG A 11 5.77 -4.67 16.32
N ALA A 12 5.44 -4.02 15.21
CA ALA A 12 6.41 -3.66 14.19
C ALA A 12 5.93 -2.48 13.34
N LEU A 13 6.89 -1.78 12.73
CA LEU A 13 6.73 -0.75 11.72
C LEU A 13 7.58 -1.15 10.51
N ALA A 14 6.97 -1.20 9.32
CA ALA A 14 7.67 -1.48 8.07
C ALA A 14 7.50 -0.30 7.10
N ILE A 15 8.61 0.14 6.51
CA ILE A 15 8.64 1.16 5.46
C ILE A 15 9.39 0.61 4.26
N THR A 16 8.76 0.68 3.08
CA THR A 16 9.31 0.12 1.85
C THR A 16 9.88 1.23 0.99
N ALA A 17 11.10 1.05 0.46
CA ALA A 17 11.71 1.96 -0.50
C ALA A 17 12.33 1.18 -1.66
N THR A 18 12.33 1.77 -2.85
CA THR A 18 12.92 1.14 -4.04
C THR A 18 14.40 1.51 -4.12
N GLY A 19 15.29 0.52 -4.18
CA GLY A 19 16.70 0.76 -4.44
C GLY A 19 16.91 1.20 -5.89
N TYR A 20 17.65 2.29 -6.11
CA TYR A 20 18.10 2.70 -7.45
C TYR A 20 19.46 2.10 -7.79
N SER A 21 20.32 1.98 -6.78
CA SER A 21 21.63 1.32 -6.89
C SER A 21 21.56 -0.20 -6.76
N MET A 22 20.38 -0.76 -6.45
CA MET A 22 20.16 -2.18 -6.19
C MET A 22 18.99 -2.70 -7.02
N PRO A 23 18.98 -3.98 -7.45
CA PRO A 23 17.91 -4.51 -8.28
C PRO A 23 16.62 -4.83 -7.52
N PHE A 24 16.56 -4.59 -6.21
CA PHE A 24 15.46 -5.02 -5.33
C PHE A 24 14.86 -3.88 -4.51
N THR A 25 13.61 -4.10 -4.10
CA THR A 25 12.90 -3.26 -3.14
C THR A 25 13.28 -3.66 -1.71
N THR A 26 13.48 -2.69 -0.83
CA THR A 26 13.86 -2.93 0.57
C THR A 26 12.74 -2.50 1.51
N THR A 27 12.29 -3.41 2.37
CA THR A 27 11.38 -3.12 3.48
C THR A 27 12.17 -3.01 4.77
N PHE A 28 12.35 -1.80 5.25
CA PHE A 28 13.01 -1.50 6.52
C PHE A 28 12.02 -1.70 7.67
N CYS A 29 12.39 -2.51 8.65
CA CYS A 29 11.46 -2.94 9.69
C CYS A 29 12.01 -2.68 11.09
N SER A 30 11.26 -1.92 11.90
CA SER A 30 11.50 -1.74 13.32
C SER A 30 10.52 -2.53 14.17
N GLY A 31 11.00 -3.18 15.21
CA GLY A 31 10.19 -3.98 16.12
C GLY A 31 11.05 -5.00 16.86
N ASN A 32 10.43 -5.77 17.75
CA ASN A 32 11.13 -6.76 18.54
C ASN A 32 11.23 -8.10 17.80
N SER A 33 12.40 -8.75 17.88
CA SER A 33 12.65 -10.10 17.35
C SER A 33 12.34 -10.28 15.86
N LEU A 34 12.60 -9.24 15.05
CA LEU A 34 12.41 -9.29 13.60
C LEU A 34 13.57 -10.04 12.94
N ARG A 35 13.23 -10.94 12.01
CA ARG A 35 14.21 -11.63 11.16
C ARG A 35 14.28 -10.94 9.81
N ALA A 36 15.46 -10.92 9.19
CA ALA A 36 15.59 -10.53 7.79
C ALA A 36 14.95 -11.60 6.89
N TRP A 37 14.47 -11.18 5.72
CA TRP A 37 13.97 -12.11 4.70
C TRP A 37 14.43 -11.67 3.32
N ILE A 38 14.62 -12.66 2.44
CA ILE A 38 15.01 -12.47 1.05
C ILE A 38 14.00 -13.19 0.17
N ARG A 39 13.53 -12.50 -0.88
CA ARG A 39 12.66 -13.03 -1.92
C ARG A 39 13.10 -12.47 -3.27
N PRO A 40 12.70 -13.10 -4.39
CA PRO A 40 12.98 -12.54 -5.72
C PRO A 40 12.53 -11.07 -5.81
N GLY A 41 13.50 -10.19 -6.09
CA GLY A 41 13.29 -8.74 -6.25
C GLY A 41 12.97 -7.95 -4.97
N ARG A 42 13.00 -8.56 -3.77
CA ARG A 42 12.67 -7.84 -2.51
C ARG A 42 13.36 -8.41 -1.28
N VAL A 43 13.71 -7.54 -0.35
CA VAL A 43 14.34 -7.91 0.92
C VAL A 43 13.69 -7.18 2.09
N GLY A 44 13.63 -7.83 3.26
CA GLY A 44 13.26 -7.21 4.52
C GLY A 44 14.46 -7.11 5.44
N VAL A 45 14.71 -5.91 5.95
CA VAL A 45 15.88 -5.59 6.77
C VAL A 45 15.41 -5.07 8.13
N PRO A 46 15.69 -5.80 9.22
CA PRO A 46 15.52 -5.29 10.57
C PRO A 46 16.43 -4.08 10.79
N THR A 47 15.86 -2.92 11.09
CA THR A 47 16.60 -1.69 11.36
C THR A 47 15.75 -0.73 12.18
N ARG A 48 16.39 0.28 12.79
CA ARG A 48 15.66 1.41 13.37
C ARG A 48 15.24 2.35 12.25
N VAL A 49 13.97 2.29 11.89
CA VAL A 49 13.29 3.16 10.93
C VAL A 49 13.40 4.58 11.45
N GLY A 50 13.54 5.52 10.54
CA GLY A 50 13.80 6.92 10.86
C GLY A 50 13.31 7.82 9.74
N PRO A 51 13.46 9.15 9.88
CA PRO A 51 12.94 10.10 8.91
C PRO A 51 13.45 9.86 7.48
N LEU A 52 14.71 9.46 7.31
CA LEU A 52 15.28 9.16 6.00
C LEU A 52 14.58 7.99 5.30
N HIS A 53 14.13 6.98 6.04
CA HIS A 53 13.39 5.85 5.46
C HIS A 53 12.01 6.30 4.96
N LEU A 54 11.34 7.20 5.68
CA LEU A 54 10.07 7.81 5.26
C LEU A 54 10.26 8.69 4.02
N LEU A 55 11.27 9.57 4.04
CA LEU A 55 11.61 10.42 2.91
C LEU A 55 11.91 9.59 1.67
N ALA A 56 12.71 8.52 1.80
CA ALA A 56 12.99 7.61 0.69
C ALA A 56 11.71 6.99 0.14
N SER A 57 10.87 6.42 1.00
CA SER A 57 9.61 5.78 0.61
C SER A 57 8.63 6.72 -0.10
N SER A 58 8.69 8.03 0.15
CA SER A 58 7.82 9.05 -0.46
C SER A 58 8.50 9.87 -1.54
N SER A 59 9.74 9.55 -1.93
CA SER A 59 10.50 10.30 -2.92
C SER A 59 10.06 9.94 -4.34
N LEU A 60 8.91 10.50 -4.73
CA LEU A 60 8.34 10.35 -6.07
C LEU A 60 9.41 10.61 -7.15
N PRO A 61 9.60 9.70 -8.12
CA PRO A 61 10.58 9.89 -9.18
C PRO A 61 10.30 11.18 -9.96
N PHE A 62 11.37 11.82 -10.42
CA PHE A 62 11.38 13.12 -11.13
C PHE A 62 11.01 14.35 -10.30
N LEU A 63 10.35 14.16 -9.14
CA LEU A 63 9.90 15.26 -8.28
C LEU A 63 10.80 15.46 -7.07
N PHE A 64 11.31 14.37 -6.49
CA PHE A 64 12.19 14.41 -5.33
C PHE A 64 13.51 13.69 -5.61
N PRO A 65 14.62 14.18 -5.03
CA PRO A 65 15.91 13.52 -5.17
C PRO A 65 15.93 12.17 -4.45
N ALA A 66 16.76 11.25 -4.94
CA ALA A 66 16.99 9.98 -4.25
C ALA A 66 17.61 10.21 -2.87
N VAL A 67 17.18 9.43 -1.88
CA VAL A 67 17.65 9.52 -0.50
C VAL A 67 18.69 8.45 -0.25
N ARG A 68 19.87 8.85 0.22
CA ARG A 68 20.93 7.91 0.62
C ARG A 68 20.61 7.33 2.00
N ILE A 69 20.58 6.01 2.09
CA ILE A 69 20.44 5.27 3.35
C ILE A 69 21.60 4.25 3.38
N HIS A 70 22.53 4.41 4.31
CA HIS A 70 23.82 3.71 4.31
C HIS A 70 24.57 3.91 2.97
N GLU A 71 24.89 2.83 2.27
CA GLU A 71 25.68 2.83 1.02
C GLU A 71 24.84 2.77 -0.26
N ALA A 72 23.51 2.89 -0.17
CA ALA A 72 22.63 2.82 -1.32
C ALA A 72 21.68 4.03 -1.42
N TYR A 73 21.29 4.34 -2.65
CA TYR A 73 20.27 5.34 -2.95
C TYR A 73 18.90 4.69 -3.14
N PHE A 74 17.91 5.31 -2.52
CA PHE A 74 16.52 4.87 -2.53
C PHE A 74 15.61 5.95 -3.07
N GLY A 75 14.54 5.53 -3.74
CA GLY A 75 13.40 6.38 -4.09
C GLY A 75 12.10 5.74 -3.65
N ASP A 76 11.01 6.26 -4.20
CA ASP A 76 9.64 5.89 -3.81
C ASP A 76 9.43 4.37 -3.72
N GLY A 77 8.76 3.96 -2.64
CA GLY A 77 8.55 2.55 -2.31
C GLY A 77 7.72 1.77 -3.31
N SER A 78 6.85 2.44 -4.06
CA SER A 78 5.92 1.80 -4.99
C SER A 78 6.53 1.42 -6.34
N MET A 79 7.63 2.08 -6.76
CA MET A 79 8.19 1.96 -8.11
C MET A 79 8.46 0.52 -8.54
N ARG A 80 8.77 -0.36 -7.57
CA ARG A 80 8.98 -1.79 -7.78
C ARG A 80 8.21 -2.64 -6.76
N GLN A 81 7.07 -2.16 -6.26
CA GLN A 81 6.28 -2.85 -5.24
C GLN A 81 5.20 -3.74 -5.86
N THR A 82 5.61 -4.93 -6.28
CA THR A 82 4.68 -5.93 -6.83
C THR A 82 3.84 -6.65 -5.77
N HIS A 83 4.25 -6.61 -4.50
CA HIS A 83 3.60 -7.30 -3.38
C HIS A 83 3.49 -6.40 -2.13
N PRO A 84 2.68 -5.33 -2.16
CA PRO A 84 2.52 -4.39 -1.06
C PRO A 84 2.03 -5.00 0.26
N LEU A 85 1.35 -6.15 0.23
CA LEU A 85 0.86 -6.83 1.42
C LEU A 85 1.93 -7.70 2.08
N ALA A 86 2.96 -8.11 1.34
CA ALA A 86 3.98 -9.05 1.81
C ALA A 86 4.71 -8.60 3.10
N PRO A 87 5.10 -7.32 3.29
CA PRO A 87 5.67 -6.86 4.55
C PRO A 87 4.81 -7.22 5.77
N SER A 88 3.50 -6.94 5.72
CA SER A 88 2.57 -7.24 6.81
C SER A 88 2.49 -8.75 7.07
N ILE A 89 2.49 -9.56 6.01
CA ILE A 89 2.45 -11.03 6.10
C ILE A 89 3.72 -11.59 6.76
N HIS A 90 4.90 -11.09 6.36
CA HIS A 90 6.20 -11.47 6.93
C HIS A 90 6.32 -11.02 8.40
N LEU A 91 5.73 -9.89 8.76
CA LEU A 91 5.62 -9.42 10.15
C LEU A 91 4.59 -10.19 10.98
N GLY A 92 3.95 -11.22 10.40
CA GLY A 92 3.06 -12.14 11.11
C GLY A 92 1.59 -11.72 11.14
N ALA A 93 1.17 -10.83 10.25
CA ALA A 93 -0.25 -10.48 10.13
C ALA A 93 -1.09 -11.72 9.79
N ARG A 94 -2.23 -11.83 10.49
CA ARG A 94 -3.31 -12.80 10.20
C ARG A 94 -4.53 -12.13 9.58
N ARG A 95 -4.61 -10.81 9.75
CA ARG A 95 -5.62 -9.93 9.16
C ARG A 95 -4.92 -8.66 8.71
N ILE A 96 -5.28 -8.16 7.53
CA ILE A 96 -4.73 -6.93 6.96
C ILE A 96 -5.91 -6.00 6.68
N LEU A 97 -5.93 -4.87 7.37
CA LEU A 97 -6.76 -3.72 6.99
C LEU A 97 -5.89 -2.87 6.08
N ALA A 98 -6.30 -2.75 4.83
CA ALA A 98 -5.55 -2.01 3.83
C ALA A 98 -6.35 -0.80 3.35
N ILE A 99 -5.66 0.32 3.15
CA ILE A 99 -6.28 1.58 2.70
C ILE A 99 -5.89 1.78 1.24
N GLY A 100 -6.84 1.54 0.33
CA GLY A 100 -6.70 1.82 -1.09
C GLY A 100 -6.96 3.29 -1.40
N LEU A 101 -6.39 3.76 -2.51
CA LEU A 101 -6.52 5.16 -2.97
C LEU A 101 -7.50 5.31 -4.14
N ARG A 102 -7.98 4.21 -4.72
CA ARG A 102 -8.96 4.22 -5.82
C ARG A 102 -10.37 4.11 -5.30
N LYS A 103 -11.27 4.93 -5.85
CA LYS A 103 -12.71 4.79 -5.64
C LYS A 103 -13.21 3.48 -6.26
N LYS A 104 -13.83 2.63 -5.45
CA LYS A 104 -14.51 1.41 -5.89
C LYS A 104 -15.75 1.83 -6.71
N ASN A 105 -15.84 1.43 -7.98
CA ASN A 105 -16.91 1.76 -8.94
C ASN A 105 -16.72 3.06 -9.75
N GLN A 106 -15.57 3.26 -10.39
CA GLN A 106 -15.55 4.09 -11.60
C GLN A 106 -16.26 3.32 -12.73
N PRO A 107 -17.34 3.85 -13.32
CA PRO A 107 -18.01 3.18 -14.42
C PRO A 107 -17.07 3.11 -15.63
N GLN A 108 -16.59 1.91 -15.97
CA GLN A 108 -15.80 1.64 -17.18
C GLN A 108 -16.61 1.87 -18.47
N LEU A 109 -17.94 1.90 -18.36
CA LEU A 109 -18.89 1.95 -19.48
C LEU A 109 -18.91 3.29 -20.23
N SER A 110 -18.38 4.38 -19.66
CA SER A 110 -18.29 5.67 -20.38
C SER A 110 -17.21 5.71 -21.47
N ALA A 111 -16.41 4.65 -21.63
CA ALA A 111 -15.36 4.56 -22.65
C ALA A 111 -15.88 4.19 -24.05
N LEU A 112 -17.09 3.63 -24.17
CA LEU A 112 -17.57 3.08 -25.44
C LEU A 112 -17.96 4.14 -26.49
N GLU A 113 -18.12 5.41 -26.10
CA GLU A 113 -18.58 6.49 -26.99
C GLU A 113 -17.61 7.70 -27.05
N ALA A 114 -16.44 7.60 -26.42
CA ALA A 114 -15.49 8.71 -26.36
C ALA A 114 -14.63 8.79 -27.63
N LYS A 115 -14.51 9.99 -28.22
CA LYS A 115 -13.39 10.29 -29.13
C LYS A 115 -12.09 10.21 -28.32
N TYR A 116 -11.09 9.50 -28.83
CA TYR A 116 -9.76 9.33 -28.23
C TYR A 116 -8.74 10.28 -28.88
N PRO A 117 -8.69 11.57 -28.51
CA PRO A 117 -7.63 12.45 -28.98
C PRO A 117 -6.27 11.98 -28.42
N PRO A 118 -5.15 12.36 -29.05
CA PRO A 118 -3.82 12.12 -28.50
C PRO A 118 -3.73 12.62 -27.04
N PRO A 119 -3.20 11.82 -26.10
CA PRO A 119 -3.08 12.21 -24.72
C PRO A 119 -2.02 13.31 -24.55
N SER A 120 -2.26 14.19 -23.60
CA SER A 120 -1.26 15.11 -23.06
C SER A 120 -0.19 14.36 -22.27
N LEU A 121 0.98 15.00 -22.08
CA LEU A 121 2.05 14.42 -21.28
C LEU A 121 1.61 14.21 -19.81
N ALA A 122 0.76 15.10 -19.26
CA ALA A 122 0.16 14.91 -17.95
C ALA A 122 -0.72 13.65 -17.86
N GLU A 123 -1.52 13.36 -18.90
CA GLU A 123 -2.34 12.13 -18.97
C GLU A 123 -1.47 10.87 -19.01
N VAL A 124 -0.38 10.90 -19.80
CA VAL A 124 0.58 9.78 -19.87
C VAL A 124 1.27 9.56 -18.53
N LEU A 125 1.76 10.64 -17.89
CA LEU A 125 2.39 10.55 -16.57
C LEU A 125 1.41 10.07 -15.51
N GLY A 126 0.17 10.58 -15.48
CA GLY A 126 -0.87 10.10 -14.58
C GLY A 126 -1.15 8.61 -14.75
N THR A 127 -1.19 8.13 -16.00
CA THR A 127 -1.35 6.70 -16.32
C THR A 127 -0.18 5.87 -15.80
N ILE A 128 1.06 6.34 -16.00
CA ILE A 128 2.27 5.66 -15.49
C ILE A 128 2.24 5.59 -13.96
N PHE A 129 1.93 6.70 -13.28
CA PHE A 129 1.85 6.73 -11.82
C PHE A 129 0.75 5.81 -11.29
N ASN A 130 -0.43 5.81 -11.91
CA ASN A 130 -1.51 4.90 -11.56
C ASN A 130 -1.09 3.42 -11.68
N GLY A 131 -0.32 3.08 -12.72
CA GLY A 131 0.25 1.74 -12.91
C GLY A 131 1.28 1.36 -11.85
N ILE A 132 2.13 2.31 -11.45
CA ILE A 132 3.16 2.11 -10.42
C ILE A 132 2.54 2.00 -9.01
N PHE A 133 1.66 2.92 -8.63
CA PHE A 133 1.17 3.05 -7.25
C PHE A 133 -0.03 2.16 -6.92
N LEU A 134 -0.97 2.04 -7.85
CA LEU A 134 -2.32 1.56 -7.52
C LEU A 134 -2.57 0.15 -8.03
N ASP A 135 -2.11 -0.17 -9.24
CA ASP A 135 -2.41 -1.47 -9.87
C ASP A 135 -1.75 -2.63 -9.11
N GLY A 136 -0.53 -2.42 -8.60
CA GLY A 136 0.19 -3.43 -7.79
C GLY A 136 -0.56 -3.82 -6.51
N PHE A 137 -1.22 -2.86 -5.86
CA PHE A 137 -2.00 -3.09 -4.65
C PHE A 137 -3.27 -3.92 -4.93
N GLU A 138 -4.02 -3.57 -5.98
CA GLU A 138 -5.20 -4.34 -6.34
C GLU A 138 -4.87 -5.76 -6.80
N ALA A 139 -3.80 -5.92 -7.57
CA ALA A 139 -3.34 -7.22 -8.04
C ALA A 139 -2.94 -8.13 -6.88
N ASP A 140 -2.16 -7.61 -5.92
CA ASP A 140 -1.73 -8.36 -4.73
C ASP A 140 -2.91 -8.73 -3.82
N GLY A 141 -3.87 -7.82 -3.63
CA GLY A 141 -5.10 -8.11 -2.90
C GLY A 141 -5.98 -9.20 -3.54
N ARG A 142 -6.10 -9.19 -4.88
CA ARG A 142 -6.77 -10.25 -5.64
C ARG A 142 -6.05 -11.57 -5.53
N HIS A 143 -4.72 -11.56 -5.62
CA HIS A 143 -3.89 -12.75 -5.46
C HIS A 143 -4.05 -13.36 -4.06
N LEU A 144 -3.99 -12.55 -3.00
CA LEU A 144 -4.22 -13.03 -1.63
C LEU A 144 -5.62 -13.64 -1.45
N SER A 145 -6.64 -13.00 -2.03
CA SER A 145 -8.02 -13.50 -1.98
C SER A 145 -8.18 -14.83 -2.72
N LEU A 146 -7.49 -15.00 -3.85
CA LEU A 146 -7.45 -16.25 -4.59
C LEU A 146 -6.77 -17.35 -3.76
N ILE A 147 -5.60 -17.06 -3.16
CA ILE A 147 -4.91 -18.02 -2.29
C ILE A 147 -5.83 -18.46 -1.14
N ASN A 148 -6.48 -17.52 -0.46
CA ASN A 148 -7.43 -17.86 0.61
C ASN A 148 -8.54 -18.80 0.13
N ARG A 149 -9.11 -18.54 -1.05
CA ARG A 149 -10.16 -19.38 -1.65
C ARG A 149 -9.67 -20.78 -1.99
N VAL A 150 -8.44 -20.91 -2.49
CA VAL A 150 -7.82 -22.22 -2.74
C VAL A 150 -7.62 -22.96 -1.41
N LEU A 151 -7.13 -22.27 -0.38
CA LEU A 151 -6.98 -22.84 0.96
C LEU A 151 -8.34 -23.20 1.62
N ASP A 152 -9.45 -22.59 1.20
CA ASP A 152 -10.81 -22.99 1.63
C ASP A 152 -11.24 -24.34 1.06
N GLN A 153 -10.62 -24.81 -0.02
CA GLN A 153 -10.94 -26.09 -0.67
C GLN A 153 -10.10 -27.26 -0.16
N ILE A 154 -9.03 -27.00 0.59
CA ILE A 154 -8.15 -28.03 1.16
C ILE A 154 -8.69 -28.41 2.55
N PRO A 155 -9.01 -29.70 2.82
CA PRO A 155 -9.37 -30.16 4.16
C PRO A 155 -8.25 -29.86 5.18
N ASP A 156 -8.62 -29.48 6.41
CA ASP A 156 -7.67 -29.06 7.47
C ASP A 156 -6.59 -30.11 7.78
N GLU A 157 -6.92 -31.40 7.62
CA GLU A 157 -6.01 -32.54 7.78
C GLU A 157 -4.84 -32.50 6.77
N ASN A 158 -5.08 -32.00 5.56
CA ASN A 158 -4.11 -31.98 4.46
C ASN A 158 -3.32 -30.66 4.38
N LEU A 159 -3.78 -29.59 5.05
CA LEU A 159 -3.10 -28.29 5.08
C LEU A 159 -1.72 -28.38 5.75
N SER A 160 -1.62 -29.17 6.82
CA SER A 160 -0.37 -29.43 7.54
C SER A 160 0.66 -30.15 6.66
N HIS A 161 0.20 -31.14 5.88
CA HIS A 161 1.03 -31.91 4.94
C HIS A 161 1.47 -31.07 3.73
N ALA A 162 0.55 -30.33 3.11
CA ALA A 162 0.86 -29.46 1.96
C ALA A 162 1.88 -28.36 2.31
N THR A 163 1.84 -27.85 3.54
CA THR A 163 2.80 -26.85 4.02
C THR A 163 4.22 -27.41 4.16
N MET A 164 4.33 -28.70 4.47
CA MET A 164 5.59 -29.41 4.69
C MET A 164 6.28 -29.78 3.37
N GLU A 165 5.51 -30.12 2.34
CA GLU A 165 6.02 -30.48 1.00
C GLU A 165 6.52 -29.27 0.19
N LEU A 166 5.99 -28.07 0.46
CA LEU A 166 6.34 -26.88 -0.32
C LEU A 166 7.71 -26.27 0.04
N HIS A 167 8.46 -26.83 1.00
CA HIS A 167 9.78 -26.35 1.45
C HIS A 167 9.85 -24.82 1.62
N THR A 168 8.74 -24.19 2.02
CA THR A 168 8.70 -22.75 2.24
C THR A 168 8.97 -22.46 3.70
N ASP A 169 9.81 -21.44 3.98
CA ASP A 169 10.10 -20.95 5.35
C ASP A 169 8.84 -20.51 6.14
N HIS A 170 7.66 -20.50 5.50
CA HIS A 170 6.45 -19.89 6.02
C HIS A 170 5.29 -20.86 5.86
N THR A 171 4.57 -21.08 6.95
CA THR A 171 3.34 -21.88 6.92
C THR A 171 2.30 -21.22 6.02
N LEU A 172 1.78 -21.94 5.02
CA LEU A 172 0.62 -21.52 4.25
C LEU A 172 -0.55 -21.35 5.21
N ARG A 173 -1.10 -20.13 5.26
CA ARG A 173 -2.18 -19.80 6.17
C ARG A 173 -3.13 -18.81 5.52
N LYS A 174 -4.40 -18.89 5.92
CA LYS A 174 -5.41 -17.91 5.54
C LYS A 174 -5.11 -16.56 6.18
N ILE A 175 -5.28 -15.49 5.42
CA ILE A 175 -5.04 -14.11 5.87
C ILE A 175 -6.26 -13.28 5.51
N GLY A 176 -7.00 -12.83 6.52
CA GLY A 176 -8.16 -11.97 6.28
C GLY A 176 -7.73 -10.65 5.66
N LEU A 177 -8.38 -10.22 4.58
CA LEU A 177 -8.11 -8.95 3.92
C LEU A 177 -9.38 -8.10 3.91
N ASN A 178 -9.29 -6.88 4.45
CA ASN A 178 -10.33 -5.87 4.33
C ASN A 178 -9.70 -4.62 3.70
N ILE A 179 -10.27 -4.16 2.58
CA ILE A 179 -9.78 -3.00 1.85
C ILE A 179 -10.78 -1.87 2.00
N LEU A 180 -10.36 -0.77 2.62
CA LEU A 180 -11.09 0.49 2.62
C LEU A 180 -10.68 1.28 1.38
N THR A 181 -11.65 1.89 0.72
CA THR A 181 -11.44 2.69 -0.49
C THR A 181 -12.19 4.00 -0.34
N PRO A 182 -11.65 5.13 -0.84
CA PRO A 182 -12.31 6.41 -0.72
C PRO A 182 -13.68 6.41 -1.39
N SER A 183 -14.64 7.12 -0.80
CA SER A 183 -15.98 7.32 -1.36
C SER A 183 -15.99 8.33 -2.52
N GLU A 184 -15.00 9.22 -2.55
CA GLU A 184 -14.78 10.25 -3.56
C GLU A 184 -13.54 9.93 -4.41
N ASP A 185 -13.48 10.48 -5.62
CA ASP A 185 -12.34 10.32 -6.53
C ASP A 185 -11.26 11.34 -6.16
N LEU A 186 -10.09 10.87 -5.70
CA LEU A 186 -9.02 11.73 -5.20
C LEU A 186 -8.46 12.63 -6.31
N GLY A 187 -8.39 12.13 -7.55
CA GLY A 187 -8.01 12.91 -8.72
C GLY A 187 -8.96 14.08 -8.95
N LYS A 188 -10.27 13.82 -8.92
CA LYS A 188 -11.28 14.88 -9.08
C LYS A 188 -11.24 15.88 -7.92
N LEU A 189 -11.08 15.42 -6.69
CA LEU A 189 -10.94 16.30 -5.53
C LEU A 189 -9.75 17.24 -5.64
N ALA A 190 -8.64 16.78 -6.23
CA ALA A 190 -7.46 17.58 -6.43
C ALA A 190 -7.70 18.79 -7.35
N LEU A 191 -8.67 18.72 -8.28
CA LEU A 191 -9.00 19.82 -9.19
C LEU A 191 -9.43 21.09 -8.46
N ASP A 192 -10.14 20.95 -7.35
CA ASP A 192 -10.65 22.07 -6.55
C ASP A 192 -9.51 22.89 -5.90
N PHE A 193 -8.31 22.31 -5.83
CA PHE A 193 -7.11 22.93 -5.24
C PHE A 193 -6.11 23.41 -6.30
N LEU A 194 -6.43 23.27 -7.59
CA LEU A 194 -5.56 23.69 -8.70
C LEU A 194 -5.74 25.15 -9.14
N ASP A 195 -6.58 25.93 -8.46
CA ASP A 195 -6.82 27.33 -8.81
C ASP A 195 -5.79 28.30 -8.20
N SER A 196 -4.96 27.86 -7.24
CA SER A 196 -3.83 28.65 -6.72
C SER A 196 -2.63 27.78 -6.29
N PRO A 197 -2.09 26.92 -7.18
CA PRO A 197 -0.98 26.06 -6.83
C PRO A 197 0.31 26.87 -6.59
N PRO A 198 1.21 26.40 -5.72
CA PRO A 198 2.58 26.90 -5.62
C PRO A 198 3.23 27.05 -7.01
N TRP A 199 4.08 28.06 -7.18
CA TRP A 199 4.65 28.41 -8.48
C TRP A 199 5.39 27.23 -9.15
N THR A 200 6.01 26.34 -8.37
CA THR A 200 6.70 25.13 -8.85
C THR A 200 5.72 24.14 -9.52
N ILE A 201 4.57 23.91 -8.88
CA ILE A 201 3.49 23.07 -9.40
C ILE A 201 2.87 23.73 -10.63
N SER A 202 2.63 25.05 -10.58
CA SER A 202 2.13 25.82 -11.72
C SER A 202 3.06 25.74 -12.94
N PHE A 203 4.37 25.86 -12.72
CA PHE A 203 5.39 25.73 -13.77
C PHE A 203 5.41 24.33 -14.40
N LEU A 204 5.41 23.27 -13.57
CA LEU A 204 5.36 21.88 -14.04
C LEU A 204 4.09 21.62 -14.87
N MET A 205 2.92 22.05 -14.38
CA MET A 205 1.65 21.86 -15.09
C MET A 205 1.59 22.61 -16.43
N ARG A 206 2.18 23.80 -16.52
CA ARG A 206 2.25 24.57 -17.78
C ARG A 206 2.99 23.83 -18.88
N GLY A 207 4.08 23.14 -18.54
CA GLY A 207 4.87 22.34 -19.50
C GLY A 207 4.20 21.03 -19.93
N LEU A 208 3.21 20.54 -19.17
CA LEU A 208 2.60 19.22 -19.37
C LEU A 208 1.27 19.23 -20.12
N GLY A 209 0.70 20.42 -20.37
CA GLY A 209 -0.51 20.64 -21.17
C GLY A 209 -1.75 21.01 -20.34
N HIS A 210 -2.48 22.05 -20.78
CA HIS A 210 -3.50 22.80 -20.01
C HIS A 210 -4.90 22.17 -19.89
N LYS A 211 -5.09 20.86 -20.07
CA LYS A 211 -6.42 20.24 -19.92
C LYS A 211 -6.66 19.83 -18.47
N LYS A 212 -7.14 20.79 -17.64
CA LYS A 212 -7.40 20.64 -16.19
C LYS A 212 -8.06 19.30 -15.83
N ALA A 213 -9.23 18.99 -16.42
CA ALA A 213 -10.00 17.77 -16.08
C ALA A 213 -9.28 16.44 -16.40
N LYS A 214 -8.32 16.45 -17.33
CA LYS A 214 -7.60 15.26 -17.82
C LYS A 214 -6.25 15.03 -17.12
N SER A 215 -5.78 16.02 -16.37
CA SER A 215 -4.52 15.98 -15.61
C SER A 215 -4.74 15.79 -14.09
N ALA A 216 -5.99 15.54 -13.70
CA ALA A 216 -6.46 15.45 -12.31
C ALA A 216 -5.71 14.39 -11.48
N ASP A 217 -5.46 13.22 -12.06
CA ASP A 217 -4.72 12.14 -11.40
C ASP A 217 -3.28 12.57 -11.09
N PHE A 218 -2.56 13.12 -12.08
CA PHE A 218 -1.20 13.61 -11.87
C PHE A 218 -1.14 14.75 -10.86
N ALA A 219 -2.11 15.68 -10.91
CA ALA A 219 -2.22 16.75 -9.94
C ALA A 219 -2.41 16.25 -8.50
N SER A 220 -3.18 15.18 -8.30
CA SER A 220 -3.40 14.60 -6.97
C SER A 220 -2.14 14.06 -6.31
N TYR A 221 -1.14 13.65 -7.10
CA TYR A 221 0.19 13.24 -6.61
C TYR A 221 1.11 14.43 -6.31
N LEU A 222 0.87 15.60 -6.91
CA LEU A 222 1.70 16.79 -6.74
C LEU A 222 1.23 17.71 -5.62
N LEU A 223 -0.08 17.74 -5.37
CA LEU A 223 -0.67 18.62 -4.38
C LEU A 223 -0.36 18.08 -2.98
N PHE A 224 0.79 18.47 -2.44
CA PHE A 224 1.15 18.32 -1.03
C PHE A 224 0.80 19.59 -0.23
N GLU A 225 -0.24 20.31 -0.64
CA GLU A 225 -0.69 21.51 0.04
C GLU A 225 -1.51 21.14 1.29
N GLY A 226 -1.34 21.91 2.37
CA GLY A 226 -2.04 21.65 3.64
C GLY A 226 -3.57 21.64 3.51
N SER A 227 -4.13 22.43 2.59
CA SER A 227 -5.56 22.49 2.30
C SER A 227 -6.10 21.18 1.72
N TYR A 228 -5.45 20.64 0.68
CA TYR A 228 -5.79 19.36 0.09
C TYR A 228 -5.54 18.19 1.07
N ALA A 229 -4.42 18.19 1.78
CA ALA A 229 -4.12 17.17 2.79
C ALA A 229 -5.19 17.14 3.90
N LYS A 230 -5.65 18.32 4.35
CA LYS A 230 -6.76 18.42 5.32
C LYS A 230 -8.06 17.84 4.75
N ARG A 231 -8.39 18.14 3.50
CA ARG A 231 -9.58 17.57 2.82
C ARG A 231 -9.50 16.04 2.72
N LEU A 232 -8.32 15.48 2.44
CA LEU A 232 -8.10 14.03 2.41
C LEU A 232 -8.27 13.39 3.80
N ILE A 233 -7.79 14.03 4.86
CA ILE A 233 -7.96 13.55 6.24
C ILE A 233 -9.45 13.54 6.61
N GLU A 234 -10.19 14.60 6.29
CA GLU A 234 -11.63 14.71 6.54
C GLU A 234 -12.42 13.63 5.78
N LEU A 235 -12.09 13.39 4.51
CA LEU A 235 -12.67 12.31 3.72
C LEU A 235 -12.39 10.95 4.34
N GLY A 236 -11.13 10.67 4.70
CA GLY A 236 -10.74 9.41 5.32
C GLY A 236 -11.43 9.16 6.66
N TYR A 237 -11.64 10.20 7.47
CA TYR A 237 -12.40 10.11 8.72
C TYR A 237 -13.87 9.77 8.47
N ARG A 238 -14.51 10.44 7.51
CA ARG A 238 -15.90 10.18 7.12
C ARG A 238 -16.08 8.76 6.58
N ASP A 239 -15.20 8.32 5.69
CA ASP A 239 -15.24 6.98 5.09
C ASP A 239 -15.00 5.89 6.15
N GLY A 240 -14.04 6.12 7.05
CA GLY A 240 -13.79 5.23 8.19
C GLY A 240 -14.98 5.10 9.13
N GLN A 241 -15.68 6.21 9.43
CA GLN A 241 -16.91 6.20 10.21
C GLN A 241 -18.04 5.45 9.51
N ALA A 242 -18.25 5.71 8.21
CA ALA A 242 -19.30 5.07 7.43
C ALA A 242 -19.11 3.54 7.34
N GLN A 243 -17.86 3.07 7.36
CA GLN A 243 -17.51 1.65 7.29
C GLN A 243 -17.19 1.03 8.67
N TRP A 244 -17.35 1.77 9.76
CA TRP A 244 -16.92 1.34 11.10
C TRP A 244 -17.56 0.02 11.53
N ALA A 245 -18.85 -0.18 11.26
CA ALA A 245 -19.57 -1.41 11.59
C ALA A 245 -18.95 -2.68 10.96
N GLN A 246 -18.23 -2.53 9.84
CA GLN A 246 -17.49 -3.60 9.19
C GLN A 246 -16.05 -3.71 9.70
N VAL A 247 -15.40 -2.58 9.99
CA VAL A 247 -13.99 -2.49 10.39
C VAL A 247 -13.78 -2.92 11.84
N GLU A 248 -14.66 -2.51 12.74
CA GLU A 248 -14.59 -2.82 14.17
C GLU A 248 -14.47 -4.31 14.46
N PRO A 249 -15.37 -5.20 14.00
CA PRO A 249 -15.24 -6.64 14.27
C PRO A 249 -14.01 -7.27 13.60
N PHE A 250 -13.47 -6.64 12.55
CA PHE A 250 -12.26 -7.11 11.86
C PHE A 250 -10.99 -6.80 12.66
N LEU A 251 -10.91 -5.59 13.24
CA LEU A 251 -9.79 -5.15 14.08
C LEU A 251 -9.85 -5.76 15.49
N PHE A 252 -11.05 -5.81 16.06
CA PHE A 252 -11.33 -6.28 17.42
C PHE A 252 -12.26 -7.48 17.37
N PRO A 253 -11.79 -8.65 16.88
CA PRO A 253 -12.60 -9.85 16.91
C PRO A 253 -12.95 -10.19 18.37
N LYS A 254 -14.23 -10.44 18.64
CA LYS A 254 -14.61 -11.05 19.92
C LYS A 254 -13.92 -12.41 19.99
N GLU A 255 -13.07 -12.62 21.00
CA GLU A 255 -12.42 -13.91 21.20
C GLU A 255 -13.49 -15.00 21.25
N LYS A 256 -13.49 -15.91 20.28
CA LYS A 256 -14.13 -17.21 20.50
C LYS A 256 -13.30 -17.87 21.60
N SER A 257 -13.93 -18.10 22.75
CA SER A 257 -13.43 -18.95 23.83
C SER A 257 -12.65 -20.11 23.24
N ARG A 258 -11.33 -20.12 23.41
CA ARG A 258 -10.49 -21.27 23.09
C ARG A 258 -11.04 -22.44 23.89
N GLN A 259 -11.74 -23.37 23.23
CA GLN A 259 -11.87 -24.72 23.78
C GLN A 259 -10.45 -25.23 23.93
N ALA A 260 -10.06 -25.46 25.18
CA ALA A 260 -8.79 -26.07 25.53
C ALA A 260 -8.71 -27.41 24.78
N VAL A 261 -7.75 -27.52 23.87
CA VAL A 261 -7.26 -28.82 23.42
C VAL A 261 -6.53 -29.40 24.63
N PRO A 262 -6.96 -30.54 25.19
CA PRO A 262 -6.26 -31.14 26.30
C PRO A 262 -4.88 -31.59 25.83
N ASP A 263 -3.86 -31.29 26.64
CA ASP A 263 -2.48 -31.73 26.40
C ASP A 263 -2.44 -33.26 26.16
N PRO A 264 -1.69 -33.75 25.17
CA PRO A 264 -1.47 -35.18 25.02
C PRO A 264 -0.65 -35.63 26.23
N VAL A 265 -1.27 -36.49 27.03
CA VAL A 265 -0.75 -37.02 28.28
C VAL A 265 0.58 -37.75 28.07
N SER A 266 1.48 -37.48 29.03
CA SER A 266 2.71 -38.15 29.44
C SER A 266 2.73 -39.67 29.32
#